data_AF-A0A2V7XPV3-F1
#
_entry.id   AF-A0A2V7XPV3-F1
#
_cell.length_a   1.000
_cell.length_b   1.000
_cell.length_c   1.000
_cell.angle_alpha   90.00
_cell.angle_beta   90.00
_cell.angle_gamma   90.00
#
_symmetry.space_group_name_H-M   'P 1'
#
loop_
_entity.id
_entity.type
_entity.pdbx_description
1 polymer ?
#
loop_
_entity_poly.entity_id
_entity_poly.type
_entity_poly.pdbx_seq_one_letter_code
_entity_poly.pdbx_strand_id
1 'polypeptide(L)'
;MHPIVAAAVFVFCGGQIQDCSPATRDGFARWAATEHGRALISRIDGKVIVTEDATEGAAGRAPEPGIATLTSMGPRVFTLILNPGFVLPKGMVPLPDQPATPADMMAAAWAGEMLHIEFYSRGISLPHHQRDDFQQEWSATAAELGFSALRHDDEDERQYRRRRAIVRVIGGTH
;
A
#
# COMPACT_ATOMS: atom_id res chain seq x y z
N MET A 1 -18.52 -24.74 -19.15
CA MET A 1 -18.48 -23.31 -18.82
C MET A 1 -17.22 -23.06 -18.02
N HIS A 2 -16.22 -22.37 -18.58
CA HIS A 2 -15.07 -21.91 -17.82
C HIS A 2 -15.41 -20.55 -17.23
N PRO A 3 -15.19 -20.31 -15.93
CA PRO A 3 -15.28 -18.94 -15.40
C PRO A 3 -14.15 -18.13 -16.04
N ILE A 4 -14.52 -17.02 -16.69
CA ILE A 4 -13.57 -16.00 -17.09
C ILE A 4 -13.02 -15.44 -15.78
N VAL A 5 -11.77 -15.76 -15.47
CA VAL A 5 -11.06 -15.14 -14.35
C VAL A 5 -10.91 -13.66 -14.72
N ALA A 6 -11.72 -12.80 -14.11
CA ALA A 6 -11.58 -11.37 -14.25
C ALA A 6 -10.24 -10.99 -13.59
N ALA A 7 -9.20 -10.87 -14.41
CA ALA A 7 -7.94 -10.28 -13.97
C ALA A 7 -8.19 -8.83 -13.57
N ALA A 8 -7.57 -8.37 -12.47
CA ALA A 8 -7.66 -6.98 -12.05
C ALA A 8 -7.35 -6.05 -13.22
N VAL A 9 -8.28 -5.15 -13.52
CA VAL A 9 -8.03 -4.09 -14.49
C VAL A 9 -7.53 -2.89 -13.70
N PHE A 10 -6.21 -2.73 -13.66
CA PHE A 10 -5.58 -1.48 -13.24
C PHE A 10 -5.91 -0.42 -14.27
N VAL A 11 -6.98 0.34 -14.01
CA VAL A 11 -7.29 1.50 -14.84
C VAL A 11 -6.57 2.69 -14.24
N PHE A 12 -5.32 2.85 -14.67
CA PHE A 12 -4.68 4.15 -14.73
C PHE A 12 -5.57 5.04 -15.62
N CYS A 13 -6.14 6.13 -15.10
CA CYS A 13 -6.80 7.10 -15.96
C CYS A 13 -5.77 7.70 -16.94
N GLY A 14 -6.24 8.18 -18.10
CA GLY A 14 -5.52 8.17 -19.39
C GLY A 14 -4.11 8.79 -19.51
N GLY A 15 -3.56 9.43 -18.46
CA GLY A 15 -2.16 9.92 -18.40
C GLY A 15 -1.31 9.33 -17.26
N GLN A 16 -1.86 8.48 -16.40
CA GLN A 16 -1.35 8.33 -15.02
C GLN A 16 -0.01 7.63 -14.83
N ILE A 17 0.46 6.72 -15.70
CA ILE A 17 1.85 6.23 -15.51
C ILE A 17 2.85 7.33 -15.88
N GLN A 18 2.58 8.13 -16.91
CA GLN A 18 3.49 9.20 -17.36
C GLN A 18 3.40 10.45 -16.47
N ASP A 19 2.22 10.74 -15.91
CA ASP A 19 1.97 11.91 -15.06
C ASP A 19 2.23 11.67 -13.57
N CYS A 20 2.31 10.42 -13.11
CA CYS A 20 2.73 10.12 -11.74
C CYS A 20 4.19 10.54 -11.49
N SER A 21 4.54 10.75 -10.23
CA SER A 21 5.92 10.96 -9.83
C SER A 21 6.81 9.76 -10.21
N PRO A 22 8.13 9.98 -10.42
CA PRO A 22 9.09 8.89 -10.58
C PRO A 22 9.05 7.89 -9.42
N ALA A 23 8.93 8.38 -8.18
CA ALA A 23 8.88 7.54 -6.98
C ALA A 23 7.70 6.55 -7.03
N THR A 24 6.51 7.00 -7.40
CA THR A 24 5.32 6.14 -7.53
C THR A 24 5.49 5.09 -8.61
N ARG A 25 6.04 5.47 -9.78
CA ARG A 25 6.33 4.53 -10.87
C ARG A 25 7.35 3.48 -10.48
N ASP A 26 8.48 3.91 -9.91
CA ASP A 26 9.58 3.03 -9.55
C ASP A 26 9.17 2.10 -8.40
N GLY A 27 8.40 2.63 -7.43
CA GLY A 27 7.79 1.86 -6.37
C GLY A 27 6.81 0.80 -6.89
N PHE A 28 5.94 1.17 -7.83
CA PHE A 28 5.03 0.21 -8.48
C PHE A 28 5.80 -0.89 -9.20
N ALA A 29 6.79 -0.53 -10.02
CA ALA A 29 7.58 -1.49 -10.78
C ALA A 29 8.29 -2.49 -9.85
N ARG A 30 8.84 -2.00 -8.73
CA ARG A 30 9.50 -2.84 -7.73
C ARG A 30 8.54 -3.77 -7.01
N TRP A 31 7.40 -3.26 -6.53
CA TRP A 31 6.38 -4.10 -5.90
C TRP A 31 5.77 -5.12 -6.88
N ALA A 32 5.41 -4.71 -8.09
CA ALA A 32 4.86 -5.61 -9.10
C ALA A 32 5.87 -6.66 -9.61
N ALA A 33 7.18 -6.45 -9.39
CA ALA A 33 8.22 -7.44 -9.67
C ALA A 33 8.35 -8.52 -8.58
N THR A 34 7.70 -8.34 -7.42
CA THR A 34 7.65 -9.37 -6.36
C THR A 34 6.68 -10.50 -6.76
N GLU A 35 6.85 -11.70 -6.20
CA GLU A 35 5.92 -12.82 -6.43
C GLU A 35 4.56 -12.50 -5.82
N HIS A 36 4.56 -11.99 -4.59
CA HIS A 36 3.34 -11.64 -3.88
C HIS A 36 2.60 -10.45 -4.52
N GLY A 37 3.33 -9.45 -5.04
CA GLY A 37 2.74 -8.35 -5.79
C GLY A 37 2.01 -8.84 -7.05
N ARG A 38 2.63 -9.73 -7.85
CA ARG A 38 1.97 -10.33 -9.02
C ARG A 38 0.74 -11.16 -8.62
N ALA A 39 0.86 -11.94 -7.55
CA ALA A 39 -0.25 -12.77 -7.06
C ALA A 39 -1.42 -11.88 -6.62
N LEU A 40 -1.17 -10.83 -5.84
CA LEU A 40 -2.18 -9.90 -5.36
C LEU A 40 -2.88 -9.16 -6.51
N ILE A 41 -2.11 -8.64 -7.48
CA ILE A 41 -2.63 -8.07 -8.73
C ILE A 41 -3.61 -9.04 -9.40
N SER A 42 -3.30 -10.34 -9.45
CA SER A 42 -4.18 -11.33 -10.09
C SER A 42 -5.46 -11.65 -9.31
N ARG A 43 -5.50 -11.37 -8.00
CA ARG A 43 -6.63 -11.69 -7.10
C ARG A 43 -7.69 -10.59 -7.03
N ILE A 44 -7.35 -9.35 -7.35
CA ILE A 44 -8.29 -8.23 -7.20
C ILE A 44 -9.39 -8.30 -8.27
N ASP A 45 -10.62 -8.46 -7.80
CA ASP A 45 -11.81 -8.37 -8.63
C ASP A 45 -12.40 -6.95 -8.56
N GLY A 46 -11.88 -6.08 -9.42
CA GLY A 46 -12.37 -4.71 -9.54
C GLY A 46 -11.41 -3.78 -10.29
N LYS A 47 -11.78 -2.50 -10.30
CA LYS A 47 -10.98 -1.40 -10.83
C LYS A 47 -10.37 -0.63 -9.68
N VAL A 48 -9.07 -0.38 -9.73
CA VAL A 48 -8.37 0.50 -8.80
C VAL A 48 -8.10 1.84 -9.48
N ILE A 49 -8.56 2.93 -8.88
CA ILE A 49 -8.24 4.30 -9.28
C ILE A 49 -7.10 4.79 -8.39
N VAL A 50 -5.98 5.14 -8.99
CA VAL A 50 -4.77 5.59 -8.29
C VAL A 50 -4.73 7.11 -8.36
N THR A 51 -4.40 7.79 -7.27
CA THR A 51 -4.22 9.25 -7.23
C THR A 51 -3.02 9.61 -6.37
N GLU A 52 -2.22 10.59 -6.78
CA GLU A 52 -1.19 11.16 -5.92
C GLU A 52 -1.74 12.36 -5.15
N ASP A 53 -1.49 12.42 -3.84
CA ASP A 53 -1.85 13.55 -2.97
C ASP A 53 -0.69 13.86 -2.02
N ALA A 54 0.01 14.98 -2.27
CA ALA A 54 1.13 15.43 -1.44
C ALA A 54 0.71 15.87 -0.03
N THR A 55 -0.58 16.12 0.20
CA THR A 55 -1.14 16.52 1.49
C THR A 55 -1.56 15.35 2.38
N GLU A 56 -1.53 14.12 1.84
CA GLU A 56 -1.82 12.90 2.60
C GLU A 56 -0.78 12.71 3.72
N GLY A 57 -1.25 12.36 4.92
CA GLY A 57 -0.40 12.34 6.12
C GLY A 57 0.52 11.12 6.23
N ALA A 58 0.31 10.11 5.40
CA ALA A 58 1.07 8.87 5.31
C ALA A 58 1.60 8.64 3.90
N ALA A 59 2.42 7.60 3.70
CA ALA A 59 2.95 7.25 2.38
C ALA A 59 1.85 6.79 1.39
N GLY A 60 0.77 6.21 1.90
CA GLY A 60 -0.39 5.82 1.11
C GLY A 60 -1.64 5.68 1.97
N ARG A 61 -2.79 5.53 1.29
CA ARG A 61 -4.07 5.21 1.89
C ARG A 61 -5.00 4.56 0.87
N ALA A 62 -5.58 3.43 1.23
CA ALA A 62 -6.73 2.81 0.60
C ALA A 62 -7.96 3.04 1.50
N PRO A 63 -8.80 4.05 1.22
CA PRO A 63 -9.99 4.29 2.02
C PRO A 63 -10.93 3.08 1.99
N GLU A 64 -11.48 2.70 3.15
CA GLU A 64 -12.52 1.67 3.21
C GLU A 64 -13.68 2.09 2.29
N PRO A 65 -14.07 1.24 1.33
CA PRO A 65 -15.12 1.58 0.41
C PRO A 65 -16.49 1.52 1.13
N GLY A 66 -17.44 2.34 0.68
CA GLY A 66 -18.79 2.33 1.23
C GLY A 66 -19.48 0.97 1.05
N ILE A 67 -20.46 0.68 1.91
CA ILE A 67 -21.15 -0.62 1.94
C ILE A 67 -21.73 -1.04 0.58
N ALA A 68 -22.19 -0.09 -0.23
CA ALA A 68 -22.69 -0.36 -1.57
C ALA A 68 -21.62 -0.96 -2.52
N THR A 69 -20.36 -0.58 -2.35
CA THR A 69 -19.23 -1.15 -3.11
C THR A 69 -18.89 -2.54 -2.60
N LEU A 70 -18.90 -2.76 -1.27
CA LEU A 70 -18.60 -4.05 -0.65
C LEU A 70 -19.63 -5.13 -1.01
N THR A 71 -20.90 -4.75 -1.16
CA THR A 71 -22.01 -5.69 -1.48
C THR A 71 -22.39 -5.72 -2.96
N SER A 72 -21.72 -4.93 -3.80
CA SER A 72 -22.01 -4.87 -5.24
C SER A 72 -21.79 -6.23 -5.92
N MET A 73 -22.78 -6.67 -6.70
CA MET A 73 -22.63 -7.80 -7.64
C MET A 73 -22.04 -7.37 -8.99
N GLY A 74 -21.83 -6.07 -9.21
CA GLY A 74 -21.26 -5.49 -10.42
C GLY A 74 -19.81 -5.02 -10.23
N PRO A 75 -19.23 -4.37 -11.25
CA PRO A 75 -17.84 -3.90 -11.19
C PRO A 75 -17.58 -3.04 -9.95
N ARG A 76 -16.61 -3.45 -9.14
CA ARG A 76 -16.21 -2.72 -7.93
C ARG A 76 -15.10 -1.72 -8.26
N VAL A 77 -15.17 -0.54 -7.66
CA VAL A 77 -14.18 0.52 -7.85
C VAL A 77 -13.57 0.85 -6.48
N PHE A 78 -12.26 0.77 -6.41
CA PHE A 78 -11.46 1.09 -5.23
C PHE A 78 -10.59 2.30 -5.51
N THR A 79 -10.24 3.03 -4.46
CA THR A 79 -9.36 4.19 -4.54
C THR A 79 -8.06 3.88 -3.81
N LEU A 80 -6.95 4.20 -4.46
CA LEU A 80 -5.61 4.18 -3.89
C LEU A 80 -5.04 5.61 -3.93
N ILE A 81 -4.72 6.16 -2.76
CA ILE A 81 -4.08 7.47 -2.61
C ILE A 81 -2.62 7.23 -2.23
N LEU A 82 -1.67 7.86 -2.93
CA LEU A 82 -0.23 7.74 -2.67
C LEU A 82 0.37 9.13 -2.44
N ASN A 83 1.31 9.23 -1.49
CA ASN A 83 2.06 10.45 -1.25
C ASN A 83 3.54 10.25 -1.63
N PRO A 84 3.94 10.53 -2.87
CA PRO A 84 5.33 10.42 -3.28
C PRO A 84 6.25 11.46 -2.61
N GLY A 85 5.67 12.50 -2.00
CA GLY A 85 6.37 13.50 -1.20
C GLY A 85 6.51 13.13 0.27
N PHE A 86 6.04 11.95 0.69
CA PHE A 86 6.16 11.50 2.07
C PHE A 86 7.64 11.36 2.45
N VAL A 87 8.04 12.11 3.47
CA VAL A 87 9.38 12.08 4.05
C VAL A 87 9.28 11.80 5.53
N LEU A 88 10.22 11.02 6.05
CA LEU A 88 10.37 10.83 7.48
C LEU A 88 10.62 12.19 8.16
N PRO A 89 10.09 12.42 9.37
CA PRO A 89 10.34 13.66 10.09
C PRO A 89 11.84 13.93 10.26
N LYS A 90 12.22 15.22 10.27
CA LYS A 90 13.61 15.63 10.42
C LYS A 90 14.26 15.01 11.68
N GLY A 91 15.47 14.45 11.53
CA GLY A 91 16.24 13.84 12.62
C GLY A 91 15.94 12.35 12.85
N MET A 92 15.07 11.79 12.00
CA MET A 92 14.77 10.38 11.98
C MET A 92 15.39 9.69 10.78
N VAL A 93 15.95 8.51 11.00
CA VAL A 93 16.50 7.66 9.94
C VAL A 93 15.78 6.31 9.93
N PRO A 94 15.56 5.73 8.74
CA PRO A 94 15.07 4.35 8.63
C PRO A 94 15.95 3.40 9.43
N LEU A 95 15.33 2.39 10.03
CA LEU A 95 16.09 1.26 10.57
C LEU A 95 16.63 0.39 9.42
N PRO A 96 17.59 -0.52 9.69
CA PRO A 96 17.93 -1.58 8.74
C PRO A 96 16.67 -2.31 8.28
N ASP A 97 16.64 -2.71 7.01
CA ASP A 97 15.51 -3.41 6.38
C ASP A 97 14.19 -2.63 6.48
N GLN A 98 14.27 -1.30 6.29
CA GLN A 98 13.12 -0.40 6.12
C GLN A 98 13.30 0.50 4.90
N PRO A 99 12.21 1.07 4.36
CA PRO A 99 12.28 1.97 3.22
C PRO A 99 13.18 3.18 3.46
N ALA A 100 14.16 3.39 2.58
CA ALA A 100 15.16 4.46 2.73
C ALA A 100 15.04 5.58 1.69
N THR A 101 14.41 5.28 0.56
CA THR A 101 14.20 6.22 -0.55
C THR A 101 12.71 6.48 -0.79
N PRO A 102 12.33 7.56 -1.49
CA PRO A 102 10.94 7.76 -1.91
C PRO A 102 10.38 6.59 -2.72
N ALA A 103 11.20 5.96 -3.57
CA ALA A 103 10.78 4.78 -4.33
C ALA A 103 10.54 3.56 -3.42
N ASP A 104 11.38 3.37 -2.38
CA ASP A 104 11.13 2.32 -1.37
C ASP A 104 9.83 2.57 -0.63
N MET A 105 9.59 3.82 -0.22
CA MET A 105 8.35 4.21 0.47
C MET A 105 7.13 3.94 -0.40
N MET A 106 7.21 4.27 -1.69
CA MET A 106 6.12 3.96 -2.62
C MET A 106 5.97 2.47 -2.87
N ALA A 107 7.04 1.68 -2.92
CA ALA A 107 6.93 0.22 -3.02
C ALA A 107 6.20 -0.37 -1.80
N ALA A 108 6.53 0.10 -0.60
CA ALA A 108 5.83 -0.30 0.63
C ALA A 108 4.36 0.17 0.64
N ALA A 109 4.08 1.39 0.21
CA ALA A 109 2.71 1.92 0.11
C ALA A 109 1.87 1.13 -0.91
N TRP A 110 2.42 0.83 -2.09
CA TRP A 110 1.77 -0.05 -3.06
C TRP A 110 1.46 -1.42 -2.44
N ALA A 111 2.42 -2.04 -1.77
CA ALA A 111 2.22 -3.35 -1.14
C ALA A 111 1.13 -3.33 -0.07
N GLY A 112 1.22 -2.39 0.88
CA GLY A 112 0.29 -2.26 1.99
C GLY A 112 -1.10 -1.97 1.46
N GLU A 113 -1.29 -0.82 0.80
CA GLU A 113 -2.61 -0.35 0.41
C GLU A 113 -3.33 -1.26 -0.59
N MET A 114 -2.59 -1.94 -1.46
CA MET A 114 -3.19 -2.94 -2.35
C MET A 114 -3.66 -4.19 -1.59
N LEU A 115 -3.01 -4.56 -0.50
CA LEU A 115 -3.47 -5.63 0.40
C LEU A 115 -4.78 -5.24 1.11
N HIS A 116 -4.96 -3.98 1.50
CA HIS A 116 -6.27 -3.51 1.97
C HIS A 116 -7.33 -3.67 0.89
N ILE A 117 -7.03 -3.26 -0.34
CA ILE A 117 -7.96 -3.36 -1.47
C ILE A 117 -8.32 -4.83 -1.77
N GLU A 118 -7.38 -5.75 -1.67
CA GLU A 118 -7.64 -7.19 -1.83
C GLU A 118 -8.65 -7.68 -0.79
N PHE A 119 -8.48 -7.29 0.47
CA PHE A 119 -9.42 -7.64 1.54
C PHE A 119 -10.80 -7.03 1.30
N TYR A 120 -10.86 -5.75 0.89
CA TYR A 120 -12.11 -5.11 0.51
C TYR A 120 -12.78 -5.81 -0.68
N SER A 121 -12.00 -6.31 -1.65
CA SER A 121 -12.51 -7.06 -2.80
C SER A 121 -13.08 -8.44 -2.41
N ARG A 122 -12.70 -8.97 -1.25
CA ARG A 122 -13.30 -10.16 -0.63
C ARG A 122 -14.49 -9.84 0.28
N GLY A 123 -14.88 -8.57 0.40
CA GLY A 123 -15.95 -8.13 1.29
C GLY A 123 -15.51 -8.05 2.76
N ILE A 124 -14.21 -8.02 3.04
CA ILE A 124 -13.67 -7.90 4.41
C ILE A 124 -13.35 -6.43 4.66
N SER A 125 -14.16 -5.78 5.49
CA SER A 125 -13.94 -4.41 5.97
C SER A 125 -12.94 -4.36 7.13
N LEU A 126 -12.62 -3.15 7.59
CA LEU A 126 -11.93 -2.96 8.86
C LEU A 126 -12.76 -3.53 10.03
N PRO A 127 -12.12 -3.93 11.15
CA PRO A 127 -10.66 -4.05 11.32
C PRO A 127 -10.12 -5.34 10.69
N HIS A 128 -9.05 -5.25 9.89
CA HIS A 128 -8.40 -6.41 9.29
C HIS A 128 -6.88 -6.50 9.51
N HIS A 129 -6.22 -5.45 10.02
CA HIS A 129 -4.77 -5.45 10.20
C HIS A 129 -4.28 -6.51 11.18
N GLN A 130 -5.07 -6.88 12.19
CA GLN A 130 -4.66 -7.91 13.16
C GLN A 130 -4.92 -9.35 12.70
N ARG A 131 -5.46 -9.55 11.50
CA ARG A 131 -5.75 -10.90 11.02
C ARG A 131 -4.46 -11.60 10.62
N ASP A 132 -4.35 -12.88 10.96
CA ASP A 132 -3.20 -13.71 10.62
C ASP A 132 -2.96 -13.77 9.10
N ASP A 133 -4.03 -13.87 8.30
CA ASP A 133 -3.93 -13.90 6.84
C ASP A 133 -3.42 -12.58 6.26
N PHE A 134 -3.78 -11.45 6.88
CA PHE A 134 -3.26 -10.13 6.50
C PHE A 134 -1.77 -10.02 6.85
N GLN A 135 -1.40 -10.34 8.11
CA GLN A 135 -0.02 -10.23 8.57
C GLN A 135 0.94 -11.15 7.81
N GLN A 136 0.47 -12.35 7.44
CA GLN A 136 1.26 -13.29 6.64
C GLN A 136 1.56 -12.74 5.24
N GLU A 137 0.55 -12.27 4.52
CA GLU A 137 0.71 -11.69 3.18
C GLU A 137 1.56 -10.42 3.20
N TRP A 138 1.35 -9.56 4.21
CA TRP A 138 2.18 -8.37 4.44
C TRP A 138 3.64 -8.76 4.65
N SER A 139 3.92 -9.63 5.62
CA SER A 139 5.29 -10.02 5.98
C SER A 139 6.04 -10.64 4.81
N ALA A 140 5.36 -11.47 4.02
CA ALA A 140 5.95 -12.09 2.84
C ALA A 140 6.30 -11.05 1.76
N THR A 141 5.38 -10.14 1.45
CA THR A 141 5.64 -9.08 0.47
C THR A 141 6.72 -8.11 0.94
N ALA A 142 6.70 -7.72 2.21
CA ALA A 142 7.71 -6.85 2.80
C ALA A 142 9.10 -7.49 2.77
N ALA A 143 9.22 -8.80 3.04
CA ALA A 143 10.48 -9.52 2.92
C ALA A 143 11.02 -9.53 1.47
N GLU A 144 10.17 -9.76 0.47
CA GLU A 144 10.58 -9.71 -0.95
C GLU A 144 11.05 -8.32 -1.39
N LEU A 145 10.53 -7.26 -0.77
CA LEU A 145 10.97 -5.89 -1.00
C LEU A 145 12.27 -5.51 -0.27
N GLY A 146 12.73 -6.34 0.67
CA GLY A 146 13.86 -6.06 1.57
C GLY A 146 13.48 -5.23 2.80
N PHE A 147 12.20 -5.22 3.17
CA PHE A 147 11.64 -4.43 4.27
C PHE A 147 11.12 -5.31 5.43
N SER A 148 11.82 -6.40 5.76
CA SER A 148 11.34 -7.40 6.73
C SER A 148 11.13 -6.87 8.15
N ALA A 149 11.66 -5.70 8.50
CA ALA A 149 11.44 -5.04 9.77
C ALA A 149 10.22 -4.11 9.78
N LEU A 150 9.56 -3.92 8.63
CA LEU A 150 8.38 -3.07 8.50
C LEU A 150 7.15 -3.84 8.94
N ARG A 151 6.45 -3.31 9.94
CA ARG A 151 5.18 -3.85 10.43
C ARG A 151 4.02 -3.15 9.71
N HIS A 152 2.83 -3.73 9.82
CA HIS A 152 1.59 -3.17 9.27
C HIS A 152 0.42 -3.53 10.17
N ASP A 153 0.48 -3.09 11.41
CA ASP A 153 -0.56 -3.31 12.42
C ASP A 153 -1.31 -2.00 12.74
N ASP A 154 -2.42 -2.10 13.49
CA ASP A 154 -3.19 -0.90 13.88
C ASP A 154 -2.37 0.08 14.73
N GLU A 155 -1.32 -0.40 15.40
CA GLU A 155 -0.42 0.47 16.15
C GLU A 155 0.43 1.28 15.19
N ASP A 156 0.93 0.69 14.10
CA ASP A 156 1.60 1.39 13.01
C ASP A 156 0.69 2.43 12.35
N GLU A 157 -0.55 2.12 11.93
CA GLU A 157 -1.44 3.15 11.35
C GLU A 157 -1.70 4.32 12.30
N ARG A 158 -1.86 4.03 13.61
CA ARG A 158 -2.02 5.06 14.65
C ARG A 158 -0.70 5.79 14.95
N GLN A 159 0.45 5.14 14.78
CA GLN A 159 1.79 5.69 14.96
C GLN A 159 2.29 6.44 13.72
N TYR A 160 1.80 6.19 12.50
CA TYR A 160 1.98 7.08 11.35
C TYR A 160 1.31 8.43 11.62
N ARG A 161 0.10 8.41 12.20
CA ARG A 161 -0.55 9.61 12.75
C ARG A 161 0.17 10.22 13.96
N ARG A 162 1.10 9.49 14.59
CA ARG A 162 1.85 9.87 15.80
C ARG A 162 3.37 9.58 15.73
N ARG A 163 4.01 9.83 14.57
CA ARG A 163 5.47 9.98 14.35
C ARG A 163 6.46 8.97 14.99
N ARG A 164 6.23 7.66 15.14
CA ARG A 164 7.25 6.78 15.81
C ARG A 164 7.56 5.37 15.24
N ALA A 165 6.88 4.87 14.21
CA ALA A 165 7.02 3.47 13.80
C ALA A 165 8.27 3.10 12.96
N ILE A 166 8.88 4.05 12.23
CA ILE A 166 9.82 3.73 11.12
C ILE A 166 11.26 4.20 11.40
N VAL A 167 11.57 4.57 12.64
CA VAL A 167 12.57 5.63 12.84
C VAL A 167 13.36 5.51 14.13
N ARG A 168 14.69 5.56 14.00
CA ARG A 168 15.58 5.85 15.13
C ARG A 168 15.73 7.36 15.27
N VAL A 169 15.49 7.90 16.46
CA VAL A 169 15.82 9.28 16.81
C VAL A 169 17.32 9.37 17.07
N ILE A 170 18.04 10.19 16.30
CA ILE A 170 19.42 10.54 16.63
C ILE A 170 19.36 11.57 17.74
N GLY A 171 19.60 11.15 18.98
CA GLY A 171 19.59 12.02 20.15
C GLY A 171 20.64 13.12 20.04
N GLY A 172 20.18 14.37 20.01
CA GLY A 172 20.97 15.52 20.42
C GLY A 172 20.72 15.77 21.89
N THR A 173 21.75 15.59 22.72
CA THR A 173 21.80 16.17 24.06
C THR A 173 21.79 17.69 23.94
N HIS A 174 20.72 18.31 24.44
CA HIS A 174 20.74 19.68 24.96
C HIS A 174 19.88 19.72 26.22
#